data_AF-A0A1M6KX71-F1
#
_entry.id   AF-A0A1M6KX71-F1
#
_cell.length_a   1.000
_cell.length_b   1.000
_cell.length_c   1.000
_cell.angle_alpha   90.00
_cell.angle_beta   90.00
_cell.angle_gamma   90.00
#
_symmetry.space_group_name_H-M   'P 1'
#
loop_
_entity.id
_entity.type
_entity.pdbx_description
1 polymer ?
#
loop_
_entity_poly.entity_id
_entity_poly.type
_entity_poly.pdbx_seq_one_letter_code
_entity_poly.pdbx_strand_id
1 'polypeptide(L)' 'MQKIVPIKCTKCNNKDSFYRYGKDKDGYQKYLCRKCNHQFAPDKPISKKVPKYPRCP' A
#
# COMPACT_ATOMS: atom_id res chain seq x y z
N MET A 1 -10.53 19.72 -0.27
CA MET A 1 -9.24 19.53 -0.96
C MET A 1 -8.89 18.05 -0.96
N GLN A 2 -9.04 17.37 -2.10
CA GLN A 2 -8.60 15.97 -2.21
C GLN A 2 -7.07 16.00 -2.35
N LYS A 3 -6.35 15.52 -1.33
CA LYS A 3 -4.91 15.32 -1.41
C LYS A 3 -4.67 14.24 -2.47
N ILE A 4 -4.31 14.65 -3.68
CA ILE A 4 -3.87 13.73 -4.74
C ILE A 4 -2.47 13.27 -4.32
N VAL A 5 -2.40 12.27 -3.45
CA VAL A 5 -1.13 11.63 -3.13
C VAL A 5 -0.69 10.92 -4.41
N PRO A 6 0.51 11.17 -4.95
CA PRO A 6 1.01 10.44 -6.10
C PRO A 6 1.21 8.98 -5.70
N ILE A 7 0.27 8.13 -6.10
CA ILE A 7 0.27 6.70 -5.82
C ILE A 7 1.35 6.07 -6.69
N LYS A 8 2.34 5.43 -6.07
CA LYS A 8 3.38 4.67 -6.77
C LYS A 8 3.42 3.24 -6.26
N CYS A 9 3.51 2.29 -7.16
CA CYS A 9 3.71 0.89 -6.75
C CYS A 9 5.14 0.70 -6.25
N THR A 10 5.31 0.22 -5.02
CA THR A 10 6.64 -0.06 -4.45
C THR A 10 7.34 -1.25 -5.11
N LYS A 11 6.60 -2.16 -5.75
CA LYS A 11 7.18 -3.33 -6.43
C LYS A 11 7.70 -3.04 -7.83
N CYS A 12 6.89 -2.41 -8.69
CA CYS A 12 7.22 -2.22 -10.11
C CYS A 12 7.49 -0.76 -10.47
N ASN A 13 7.53 0.14 -9.49
CA ASN A 13 7.72 1.59 -9.65
C ASN A 13 6.75 2.26 -10.65
N ASN A 14 5.64 1.58 -10.94
CA ASN A 14 4.62 2.09 -11.83
C ASN A 14 3.87 3.24 -11.16
N LYS A 15 3.55 4.28 -11.94
CA LYS A 15 2.85 5.49 -11.51
C LYS A 15 1.44 5.59 -12.09
N ASP A 16 1.09 4.69 -13.00
CA ASP A 16 -0.16 4.71 -13.76
C ASP A 16 -0.83 3.33 -13.70
N SER A 17 -2.13 3.24 -13.99
CA SER A 17 -2.88 1.97 -13.97
C SER A 17 -3.07 1.34 -12.57
N PHE A 18 -3.67 2.10 -11.67
CA PHE A 18 -4.16 1.59 -10.39
C PHE A 18 -5.67 1.37 -10.44
N TYR A 19 -6.12 0.22 -9.96
CA TYR A 19 -7.54 -0.02 -9.75
C TYR A 19 -7.88 0.15 -8.27
N ARG A 20 -8.96 0.89 -8.02
CA ARG A 20 -9.45 1.24 -6.69
C ARG A 20 -10.46 0.19 -6.22
N TYR A 21 -10.03 -0.70 -5.32
CA TYR A 21 -10.84 -1.86 -4.88
C TYR A 21 -11.80 -1.56 -3.72
N GLY A 22 -11.57 -0.48 -2.96
CA GLY A 22 -12.37 -0.15 -1.76
C GLY A 22 -11.48 0.20 -0.57
N LYS A 23 -12.03 0.22 0.64
CA LYS A 23 -11.29 0.55 1.86
C LYS A 23 -10.85 -0.72 2.61
N ASP A 24 -9.75 -0.65 3.34
CA ASP A 24 -9.32 -1.69 4.28
C ASP A 24 -10.17 -1.67 5.55
N LYS A 25 -10.00 -2.67 6.42
CA LYS A 25 -10.70 -2.75 7.72
C LYS A 25 -10.51 -1.49 8.57
N ASP A 26 -9.34 -0.87 8.44
CA ASP A 26 -8.97 0.38 9.12
C ASP A 26 -9.49 1.65 8.38
N GLY A 27 -10.26 1.51 7.30
CA GLY A 27 -10.82 2.62 6.53
C GLY A 27 -9.89 3.23 5.46
N TYR A 28 -8.64 2.75 5.33
CA TYR A 28 -7.69 3.26 4.34
C TYR A 28 -8.02 2.79 2.92
N GLN A 29 -7.86 3.69 1.94
CA GLN A 29 -8.13 3.37 0.55
C GLN A 29 -7.12 2.35 -0.01
N LYS A 30 -7.63 1.22 -0.52
CA LYS A 30 -6.82 0.21 -1.22
C LYS A 30 -6.75 0.48 -2.72
N TYR A 31 -5.57 0.20 -3.25
CA TYR A 31 -5.26 0.19 -4.67
C TYR A 31 -4.57 -1.12 -5.05
N LEU A 32 -4.88 -1.61 -6.25
CA LEU A 32 -4.13 -2.69 -6.90
C LEU A 32 -3.40 -2.11 -8.10
N CYS A 33 -2.11 -2.39 -8.22
CA CYS A 33 -1.40 -2.13 -9.46
C CYS A 33 -1.77 -3.18 -10.50
N ARG A 34 -2.29 -2.77 -11.67
CA ARG A 34 -2.67 -3.70 -12.75
C ARG A 34 -1.49 -4.34 -13.48
N LYS A 35 -0.27 -3.79 -13.36
CA LYS A 35 0.94 -4.37 -13.98
C LYS A 35 1.50 -5.56 -13.21
N CYS A 36 1.48 -5.52 -11.88
CA CYS A 36 2.12 -6.53 -11.04
C CYS A 36 1.17 -7.19 -10.02
N ASN A 37 -0.12 -6.83 -10.08
CA ASN A 37 -1.16 -7.28 -9.15
C ASN A 37 -0.81 -7.06 -7.66
N HIS A 38 0.03 -6.08 -7.36
CA HIS A 38 0.38 -5.71 -6.00
C HIS A 38 -0.73 -4.85 -5.38
N GLN A 39 -1.27 -5.31 -4.25
CA GLN A 39 -2.24 -4.58 -3.44
C GLN A 39 -1.54 -3.78 -2.36
N PHE A 40 -1.89 -2.51 -2.23
CA PHE A 40 -1.35 -1.64 -1.19
C PHE A 40 -2.32 -0.52 -0.82
N ALA A 41 -2.10 0.09 0.34
CA ALA A 41 -2.83 1.26 0.80
C ALA A 41 -1.79 2.33 1.20
N PRO A 42 -1.60 3.39 0.39
CA PRO A 42 -0.53 4.38 0.61
C PRO A 42 -0.73 5.20 1.89
N ASP A 43 -1.98 5.45 2.27
CA ASP A 43 -2.34 6.17 3.51
C ASP A 43 -2.25 5.30 4.76
N LYS A 44 -2.13 3.98 4.61
CA LYS A 44 -2.03 3.09 5.77
C LYS A 44 -0.64 3.29 6.39
N PRO A 45 -0.54 3.71 7.66
CA PRO A 45 0.75 3.79 8.33
C PRO A 45 1.35 2.38 8.32
N ILE A 46 2.56 2.24 7.76
CA ILE A 46 3.35 1.04 7.93
C ILE A 46 3.69 0.98 9.42
N SER A 47 2.87 0.24 10.19
CA SER A 47 3.35 -0.26 11.46
C SER A 47 4.40 -1.30 11.11
N LYS A 48 5.67 -0.88 11.13
CA LYS A 48 6.76 -1.85 11.24
C LYS A 48 6.45 -2.57 12.54
N LYS A 49 5.86 -3.77 12.46
CA LYS A 49 5.73 -4.65 13.61
C LYS A 49 7.15 -4.97 14.00
N VAL A 50 7.69 -4.21 14.95
CA VAL A 50 8.98 -4.50 15.56
C VAL A 50 8.74 -5.81 16.30
N PRO A 51 9.35 -6.92 15.86
CA PRO A 51 9.16 -8.17 16.56
C PRO A 51 9.68 -7.98 17.99
N LYS A 52 8.90 -8.43 18.99
CA LYS A 52 9.28 -8.34 20.41
C LYS A 52 10.58 -9.10 20.71
N TYR A 53 10.91 -10.09 19.87
CA TYR A 53 12.07 -10.95 20.00
C TYR A 53 12.94 -10.88 18.74
N PRO A 54 14.27 -10.99 18.86
CA PRO A 54 15.15 -11.07 17.71
C PRO A 54 14.83 -12.29 16.85
N ARG A 55 15.21 -12.24 15.57
CA ARG A 55 15.16 -13.43 14.71
C ARG A 55 16.15 -14.46 15.26
N CYS A 56 15.76 -15.73 15.26
CA CYS A 56 16.67 -16.82 15.65
C CYS A 56 17.93 -16.79 14.76
N PRO A 57 19.13 -17.02 15.35
CA PRO A 57 20.38 -17.13 14.60
C PRO A 57 20.39 -18.34 13.66
#